data_AF-A0A5C7FAA8-F1
#
_entry.id   AF-A0A5C7FAA8-F1
#
_cell.length_a   1.000
_cell.length_b   1.000
_cell.length_c   1.000
_cell.angle_alpha   90.00
_cell.angle_beta   90.00
_cell.angle_gamma   90.00
#
_symmetry.space_group_name_H-M   'P 1'
#
loop_
_entity.id
_entity.type
_entity.pdbx_description
1 polymer ?
#
loop_
_entity_poly.entity_id
_entity_poly.type
_entity_poly.pdbx_seq_one_letter_code
_entity_poly.pdbx_strand_id
1 'polypeptide(L)' 'MTLVQNQFYTYQSVLFLVLELLNEYERHKRPSPTIRQLASTLGHSEEIILESLEFGRIEPASLLQ' A
#
# COMPACT_ATOMS: atom_id res chain seq x y z
N MET A 1 -25.19 -4.55 -1.82
CA MET A 1 -23.98 -5.22 -1.27
C MET A 1 -22.80 -4.83 -2.16
N THR A 2 -22.34 -3.58 -2.05
CA THR A 2 -21.50 -2.94 -3.09
C THR A 2 -20.40 -2.04 -2.51
N LEU A 3 -20.54 -1.59 -1.26
CA LEU A 3 -19.57 -0.70 -0.59
C LEU A 3 -18.27 -1.42 -0.22
N VAL A 4 -18.38 -2.69 0.18
CA VAL A 4 -17.25 -3.49 0.69
C VAL A 4 -16.22 -3.78 -0.43
N GLN A 5 -16.67 -4.08 -1.64
CA GLN A 5 -15.77 -4.37 -2.76
C GLN A 5 -14.91 -3.15 -3.15
N ASN A 6 -15.48 -1.94 -3.10
CA ASN A 6 -14.77 -0.72 -3.48
C ASN A 6 -13.60 -0.40 -2.51
N GLN A 7 -13.78 -0.71 -1.23
CA GLN A 7 -12.72 -0.53 -0.23
C GLN A 7 -11.61 -1.56 -0.40
N PHE A 8 -11.92 -2.81 -0.73
CA PHE A 8 -10.91 -3.83 -1.02
C PHE A 8 -9.94 -3.43 -2.15
N TYR A 9 -10.47 -2.94 -3.28
CA TYR A 9 -9.63 -2.47 -4.39
C TYR A 9 -8.80 -1.24 -4.02
N THR A 10 -9.33 -0.39 -3.12
CA THR A 10 -8.61 0.79 -2.62
C THR A 10 -7.41 0.34 -1.78
N TYR A 11 -7.60 -0.57 -0.81
CA TYR A 11 -6.52 -1.04 0.06
C TYR A 11 -5.42 -1.76 -0.70
N GLN A 12 -5.78 -2.60 -1.67
CA GLN A 12 -4.79 -3.29 -2.51
C GLN A 12 -3.95 -2.31 -3.33
N SER A 13 -4.58 -1.30 -3.92
CA SER A 13 -3.88 -0.29 -4.73
C SER A 13 -2.93 0.54 -3.88
N VAL A 14 -3.38 0.98 -2.70
CA VAL A 14 -2.54 1.74 -1.76
C VAL A 14 -1.40 0.89 -1.21
N LEU A 15 -1.65 -0.38 -0.86
CA LEU A 15 -0.60 -1.30 -0.42
C LEU A 15 0.48 -1.48 -1.50
N PHE A 16 0.08 -1.64 -2.76
CA PHE A 16 1.03 -1.72 -3.87
C PHE A 16 1.92 -0.48 -3.95
N LEU A 17 1.34 0.72 -3.89
CA LEU A 17 2.09 1.98 -3.90
C LEU A 17 3.04 2.12 -2.69
N VAL A 18 2.60 1.68 -1.49
CA VAL A 18 3.45 1.66 -0.30
C VAL A 18 4.67 0.77 -0.53
N LEU A 19 4.49 -0.44 -1.07
CA LEU A 19 5.61 -1.34 -1.35
C LEU A 19 6.55 -0.80 -2.44
N GLU A 20 6.03 -0.20 -3.49
CA GLU A 20 6.87 0.47 -4.50
C GLU A 20 7.73 1.57 -3.88
N LEU A 21 7.13 2.40 -3.01
CA LEU A 21 7.85 3.46 -2.31
C LEU A 21 8.92 2.91 -1.36
N LEU A 22 8.60 1.85 -0.60
CA LEU A 22 9.58 1.21 0.29
C LEU A 22 10.74 0.58 -0.50
N ASN A 23 10.47 -0.08 -1.63
CA ASN A 23 11.50 -0.60 -2.53
C ASN A 23 12.41 0.52 -3.07
N GLU A 24 11.85 1.69 -3.36
CA GLU A 24 12.63 2.85 -3.79
C GLU A 24 13.51 3.40 -2.67
N TYR A 25 13.00 3.45 -1.44
CA TYR A 25 13.76 3.85 -0.26
C TYR A 25 14.92 2.89 0.01
N GLU A 26 14.68 1.58 -0.07
CA GLU A 26 15.70 0.55 0.08
C GLU A 26 16.79 0.69 -0.98
N ARG A 27 16.41 0.83 -2.26
CA ARG A 27 17.35 1.03 -3.39
C ARG A 27 18.28 2.22 -3.17
N HIS A 28 17.79 3.28 -2.53
CA HIS A 28 18.55 4.49 -2.23
C HIS A 28 19.16 4.52 -0.83
N LYS A 29 19.07 3.42 -0.06
CA LYS A 29 19.54 3.32 1.33
C LYS A 29 19.00 4.43 2.23
N ARG A 30 17.76 4.87 1.99
CA ARG A 30 17.07 5.87 2.80
C ARG A 30 16.52 5.23 4.08
N PRO A 31 16.43 5.96 5.20
CA PRO A 31 15.77 5.46 6.40
C PRO A 31 14.30 5.16 6.11
N SER A 32 13.75 4.12 6.75
CA SER A 32 12.34 3.75 6.57
C SER A 32 11.42 4.95 6.83
N PRO A 33 10.45 5.24 5.94
CA PRO A 33 9.52 6.34 6.12
C PRO A 33 8.54 6.03 7.26
N THR A 34 8.13 7.08 7.97
CA THR A 34 7.02 7.04 8.93
C THR A 34 5.68 6.94 8.18
N ILE A 35 4.61 6.52 8.88
CA ILE A 35 3.25 6.50 8.31
C ILE A 35 2.84 7.88 7.77
N ARG A 36 3.17 8.95 8.48
CA ARG A 36 2.93 10.33 8.02
C ARG A 36 3.68 10.67 6.73
N GLN A 37 4.91 10.20 6.58
CA GLN A 37 5.69 10.41 5.34
C GLN A 37 5.11 9.60 4.19
N LEU A 38 4.66 8.35 4.43
CA LEU A 38 3.95 7.55 3.43
C LEU A 38 2.67 8.28 2.97
N ALA A 39 1.83 8.71 3.91
CA ALA A 39 0.60 9.46 3.66
C ALA A 39 0.86 10.72 2.83
N SER A 40 1.83 11.55 3.26
CA SER A 40 2.19 12.78 2.58
C SER A 40 2.78 12.55 1.18
N THR A 41 3.51 11.45 0.97
CA THR A 41 4.16 11.15 -0.32
C THR A 41 3.17 10.55 -1.32
N LEU A 42 2.27 9.68 -0.84
CA LEU A 42 1.32 8.95 -1.67
C LEU A 42 -0.02 9.69 -1.87
N GLY A 43 -0.26 10.78 -1.13
CA GLY A 43 -1.50 11.57 -1.27
C GLY A 43 -2.72 10.90 -0.63
N HIS A 44 -2.51 10.09 0.40
CA HIS A 44 -3.57 9.39 1.15
C HIS A 44 -3.56 9.82 2.63
N SER A 45 -4.67 9.60 3.35
CA SER A 45 -4.70 9.82 4.80
C SER A 45 -3.86 8.76 5.52
N GLU A 46 -3.36 9.09 6.73
CA GLU A 46 -2.66 8.11 7.58
C GLU A 46 -3.54 6.88 7.87
N GLU A 47 -4.86 7.07 8.02
CA GLU A 47 -5.85 6.01 8.20
C GLU A 47 -5.88 5.05 7.00
N ILE A 48 -5.99 5.57 5.78
CA ILE A 48 -6.01 4.73 4.57
C ILE A 48 -4.69 3.96 4.42
N ILE A 49 -3.55 4.56 4.77
CA ILE A 49 -2.26 3.85 4.79
C ILE A 49 -2.32 2.68 5.77
N LEU A 50 -2.77 2.90 7.00
CA LEU A 50 -2.84 1.87 8.05
C LEU A 50 -3.83 0.75 7.67
N GLU A 51 -5.03 1.09 7.22
CA GLU A 51 -6.03 0.12 6.76
C GLU A 51 -5.51 -0.70 5.57
N SER A 52 -4.73 -0.09 4.68
CA SER A 52 -4.15 -0.80 3.54
C SER A 52 -3.04 -1.77 3.96
N LEU A 53 -2.28 -1.45 5.00
CA LEU A 53 -1.31 -2.37 5.59
C LEU A 53 -1.99 -3.52 6.34
N GLU A 54 -3.14 -3.28 6.95
CA GLU A 54 -3.90 -4.29 7.72
C GLU A 54 -4.74 -5.21 6.82
N PHE A 55 -5.43 -4.64 5.83
CA PHE A 55 -6.44 -5.34 5.02
C PHE A 55 -6.05 -5.54 3.56
N GLY A 56 -5.00 -4.86 3.08
CA GLY A 56 -4.51 -5.02 1.72
C GLY A 56 -4.01 -6.43 1.47
N ARG A 57 -4.37 -7.00 0.32
CA ARG A 57 -3.90 -8.32 -0.13
C ARG A 57 -3.25 -8.18 -1.48
N ILE A 58 -2.07 -8.76 -1.62
CA ILE A 58 -1.43 -8.95 -2.92
C ILE A 58 -1.72 -10.39 -3.27
N GLU A 59 -2.59 -10.58 -4.27
CA GLU A 59 -2.79 -11.91 -4.83
C GLU A 59 -1.42 -12.43 -5.27
N PRO A 60 -0.97 -13.60 -4.78
CA PRO A 60 0.27 -14.18 -5.25
C PRO A 60 0.13 -14.38 -6.77
N ALA A 61 1.14 -13.95 -7.53
CA ALA A 61 1.17 -14.23 -8.95
C ALA A 61 0.96 -15.74 -9.13
N SER A 62 -0.12 -16.12 -9.82
CA SER A 62 -0.42 -17.52 -10.12
C SER A 62 0.80 -18.11 -10.81
N LEU A 63 1.49 -19.05 -10.15
CA LEU A 63 2.65 -19.78 -10.67
C LEU A 63 2.29 -20.78 -11.79
N LEU A 64 1.17 -20.57 -12.47
CA LEU A 64 0.68 -21.44 -13.53
C LEU A 64 0.42 -20.59 -14.78
N GLN A 65 1.42 -20.58 -15.67
CA GLN A 65 1.23 -20.45 -17.11
C GLN A 65 1.86 -21.67 -17.78
#